data_AF-A0A4Z1AQ86-F1
#
_entry.id   AF-A0A4Z1AQ86-F1
#
_cell.length_a   1.000
_cell.length_b   1.000
_cell.length_c   1.000
_cell.angle_alpha   90.00
_cell.angle_beta   90.00
_cell.angle_gamma   90.00
#
_symmetry.space_group_name_H-M   'P 1'
#
loop_
_entity.id
_entity.type
_entity.pdbx_description
1 polymer ?
#
loop_
_entity_poly.entity_id
_entity_poly.type
_entity_poly.pdbx_seq_one_letter_code
_entity_poly.pdbx_strand_id
1 'polypeptide(L)'
;MAMPMFRRVPRKLEEVLGDEGADEFVDFINDSFAANKEIVMELVFERFEKRLSEELNVFRAEYKAEIAELRIDMHKLIASQTKWMVGAIIALTGIFSIIVKL
;
A
#
# COMPACT_ATOMS: atom_id res chain seq x y z
N MET A 1 27.69 18.03 -8.50
CA MET A 1 28.83 17.61 -7.67
C MET A 1 28.28 16.90 -6.45
N ALA A 2 28.46 15.58 -6.38
CA ALA A 2 28.17 14.82 -5.16
C ALA A 2 29.13 15.27 -4.06
N MET A 3 28.65 15.38 -2.81
CA MET A 3 29.53 15.72 -1.70
C MET A 3 30.50 14.55 -1.47
N PRO A 4 31.83 14.78 -1.44
CA PRO A 4 32.80 13.72 -1.18
C PRO A 4 32.57 13.19 0.23
N MET A 5 32.32 11.88 0.33
CA MET A 5 32.13 11.18 1.60
C MET A 5 33.48 10.94 2.28
N PHE A 6 34.52 10.67 1.50
CA PHE A 6 35.88 10.47 1.96
C PHE A 6 36.71 11.67 1.58
N ARG A 7 37.39 12.27 2.58
CA ARG A 7 38.23 13.46 2.39
C ARG A 7 39.73 13.16 2.42
N ARG A 8 40.14 12.05 3.05
CA ARG A 8 41.53 11.59 3.19
C ARG A 8 41.57 10.09 3.41
N VAL A 9 42.65 9.45 2.97
CA VAL A 9 42.96 8.05 3.31
C VAL A 9 43.64 7.93 4.67
N PRO A 10 43.59 6.74 5.30
CA PRO A 10 44.40 6.47 6.48
C PRO A 10 45.90 6.66 6.21
N ARG A 11 46.64 7.21 7.19
CA ARG A 11 48.08 7.51 7.06
C ARG A 11 48.95 6.37 6.53
N LYS A 12 48.66 5.13 6.96
CA LYS A 12 49.41 3.94 6.48
C LYS A 12 49.20 3.65 4.98
N LEU A 13 48.05 4.02 4.45
CA LEU A 13 47.72 3.89 3.02
C LEU A 13 48.37 5.04 2.24
N GLU A 14 48.36 6.25 2.79
CA GLU A 14 49.04 7.43 2.24
C GLU A 14 50.56 7.20 2.11
N GLU A 15 51.20 6.62 3.13
CA GLU A 15 52.63 6.26 3.12
C GLU A 15 52.99 5.22 2.04
N VAL A 16 52.05 4.35 1.66
CA VAL A 16 52.27 3.28 0.67
C VAL A 16 51.93 3.74 -0.74
N LEU A 17 50.90 4.56 -0.89
CA LEU A 17 50.40 5.06 -2.18
C LEU A 17 51.10 6.35 -2.64
N GLY A 18 51.74 7.08 -1.71
CA GLY A 18 52.24 8.43 -1.94
C GLY A 18 51.11 9.48 -1.97
N ASP A 19 51.46 10.77 -1.88
CA ASP A 19 50.49 11.87 -1.85
C ASP A 19 49.57 11.88 -3.09
N GLU A 20 50.14 11.74 -4.31
CA GLU A 20 49.35 11.72 -5.55
C GLU A 20 48.43 10.49 -5.65
N GLY A 21 48.93 9.31 -5.28
CA GLY A 21 48.15 8.07 -5.32
C GLY A 21 47.05 8.00 -4.25
N ALA A 22 47.26 8.67 -3.12
CA ALA A 22 46.27 8.83 -2.07
C ALA A 22 45.08 9.67 -2.56
N ASP A 23 45.35 10.78 -3.25
CA ASP A 23 44.31 11.65 -3.81
C ASP A 23 43.51 10.95 -4.92
N GLU A 24 44.18 10.30 -5.87
CA GLU A 24 43.49 9.50 -6.92
C GLU A 24 42.63 8.38 -6.34
N PHE A 25 43.10 7.72 -5.27
CA PHE A 25 42.32 6.69 -4.60
C PHE A 25 41.09 7.25 -3.90
N VAL A 26 41.18 8.42 -3.27
CA VAL A 26 40.03 9.11 -2.67
C VAL A 26 38.98 9.44 -3.73
N ASP A 27 39.41 9.93 -4.89
CA ASP A 27 38.51 10.25 -6.00
C ASP A 27 37.83 8.99 -6.56
N PHE A 28 38.59 7.92 -6.81
CA PHE A 28 38.05 6.64 -7.26
C PHE A 28 36.99 6.06 -6.29
N ILE A 29 37.26 6.11 -4.99
CA ILE A 29 36.34 5.64 -3.95
C ILE A 29 35.09 6.52 -3.93
N ASN A 30 35.23 7.85 -3.94
CA ASN A 30 34.09 8.76 -3.94
C ASN A 30 33.18 8.54 -5.16
N ASP A 31 33.75 8.36 -6.35
CA ASP A 31 33.00 8.10 -7.58
C ASP A 31 32.29 6.74 -7.54
N SER A 32 32.99 5.69 -7.09
CA SER A 32 32.42 4.34 -6.96
C SER A 32 31.26 4.32 -5.95
N PHE A 33 31.40 5.01 -4.83
CA PHE A 33 30.33 5.13 -3.84
C PHE A 33 29.16 5.99 -4.32
N ALA A 34 29.42 7.05 -5.08
CA ALA A 34 28.37 7.87 -5.68
C ALA A 34 27.53 7.06 -6.67
N ALA A 35 28.19 6.32 -7.58
CA ALA A 35 27.52 5.43 -8.53
C ALA A 35 26.74 4.31 -7.81
N ASN A 36 27.34 3.68 -6.80
CA ASN A 36 26.65 2.63 -6.03
C ASN A 36 25.43 3.18 -5.28
N LYS A 37 25.52 4.39 -4.72
CA LYS A 37 24.38 5.04 -4.06
C LYS A 37 23.23 5.26 -5.04
N GLU A 38 23.51 5.67 -6.26
CA GLU A 38 22.51 5.88 -7.30
C GLU A 38 21.81 4.57 -7.67
N ILE A 39 22.59 3.51 -7.94
CA ILE A 39 22.06 2.16 -8.25
C ILE A 39 21.21 1.62 -7.09
N VAL A 40 21.69 1.77 -5.84
CA VAL A 40 20.94 1.31 -4.67
C VAL A 40 19.64 2.10 -4.51
N MET A 41 19.67 3.43 -4.73
CA MET A 41 18.44 4.23 -4.69
C MET A 41 17.45 3.78 -5.77
N GLU A 42 17.90 3.63 -7.01
CA GLU A 42 17.06 3.18 -8.12
C GLU A 42 16.41 1.83 -7.82
N LEU A 43 17.20 0.85 -7.36
CA LEU A 43 16.68 -0.47 -6.98
C LEU A 43 15.68 -0.41 -5.82
N VAL A 44 15.93 0.45 -4.82
CA VAL A 44 15.01 0.65 -3.69
C VAL A 44 13.71 1.29 -4.18
N PHE A 45 13.78 2.30 -5.04
CA PHE A 45 12.60 2.93 -5.63
C PHE A 45 11.79 1.94 -6.47
N GLU A 46 12.45 1.18 -7.34
CA GLU A 46 11.78 0.17 -8.17
C GLU A 46 11.07 -0.90 -7.31
N ARG A 47 11.75 -1.41 -6.27
CA ARG A 47 11.16 -2.40 -5.35
C ARG A 47 10.02 -1.81 -4.54
N PHE A 48 10.16 -0.56 -4.10
CA PHE A 48 9.13 0.14 -3.35
C PHE A 48 7.90 0.38 -4.21
N GLU A 49 8.04 0.91 -5.42
CA GLU A 49 6.95 1.12 -6.37
C GLU A 49 6.25 -0.19 -6.72
N LYS A 50 7.02 -1.25 -7.00
CA LYS A 50 6.48 -2.58 -7.26
C LYS A 50 5.67 -3.09 -6.07
N ARG A 51 6.21 -3.02 -4.85
CA ARG A 51 5.52 -3.50 -3.66
C ARG A 51 4.28 -2.66 -3.36
N LEU A 52 4.36 -1.34 -3.48
CA LEU A 52 3.20 -0.46 -3.33
C LEU A 52 2.10 -0.79 -4.32
N SER A 53 2.44 -1.02 -5.59
CA SER A 53 1.48 -1.39 -6.62
C SER A 53 0.81 -2.73 -6.31
N GLU A 54 1.57 -3.73 -5.88
CA GLU A 54 1.05 -5.03 -5.44
C GLU A 54 0.07 -4.86 -4.26
N GLU A 55 0.49 -4.19 -3.18
CA GLU A 55 -0.33 -3.99 -1.98
C GLU A 55 -1.57 -3.15 -2.27
N LEU A 56 -1.48 -2.11 -3.11
CA LEU A 56 -2.65 -1.31 -3.52
C LEU A 56 -3.66 -2.13 -4.33
N ASN A 57 -3.18 -3.01 -5.20
CA ASN A 57 -4.06 -3.87 -6.00
C ASN A 57 -4.78 -4.90 -5.12
N VAL A 58 -4.07 -5.50 -4.15
CA VAL A 58 -4.65 -6.40 -3.15
C VAL A 58 -5.70 -5.66 -2.32
N PHE A 59 -5.33 -4.51 -1.74
CA PHE A 59 -6.25 -3.68 -0.95
C PHE A 59 -7.50 -3.29 -1.75
N ARG A 60 -7.34 -2.89 -3.02
CA ARG A 60 -8.47 -2.54 -3.89
C ARG A 60 -9.38 -3.72 -4.17
N ALA A 61 -8.82 -4.93 -4.33
CA ALA A 61 -9.60 -6.14 -4.53
C ALA A 61 -10.38 -6.54 -3.28
N GLU A 62 -9.72 -6.54 -2.11
CA GLU A 62 -10.34 -6.83 -0.81
C GLU A 62 -11.45 -5.84 -0.48
N TYR A 63 -11.18 -4.54 -0.58
CA TYR A 63 -12.18 -3.49 -0.33
C TYR A 63 -13.40 -3.61 -1.25
N LYS A 64 -13.19 -3.95 -2.53
CA LYS A 64 -14.30 -4.16 -3.47
C LYS A 64 -15.12 -5.40 -3.10
N ALA A 65 -14.47 -6.47 -2.64
CA ALA A 65 -15.14 -7.68 -2.19
C ALA A 65 -15.98 -7.42 -0.93
N GLU A 66 -15.41 -6.74 0.08
CA GLU A 66 -16.10 -6.38 1.32
C GLU A 66 -17.33 -5.49 1.05
N ILE A 67 -17.22 -4.50 0.15
CA ILE A 67 -18.37 -3.68 -0.26
C ILE A 67 -19.45 -4.52 -0.94
N ALA A 68 -19.05 -5.45 -1.80
CA ALA A 68 -20.00 -6.31 -2.50
C ALA A 68 -20.74 -7.23 -1.52
N GLU A 69 -20.03 -7.79 -0.54
CA GLU A 69 -20.59 -8.60 0.53
C GLU A 69 -21.54 -7.78 1.41
N LEU A 70 -21.12 -6.59 1.84
CA LEU A 70 -21.96 -5.67 2.60
C LEU A 70 -23.25 -5.32 1.85
N ARG A 71 -23.17 -5.07 0.54
CA ARG A 71 -24.34 -4.81 -0.31
C ARG A 71 -25.29 -6.02 -0.34
N ILE A 72 -24.75 -7.23 -0.48
CA ILE A 72 -25.55 -8.47 -0.46
C ILE A 72 -26.28 -8.60 0.88
N ASP A 73 -25.61 -8.38 1.99
CA ASP A 73 -26.20 -8.52 3.32
C ASP A 73 -27.26 -7.45 3.60
N MET A 74 -27.04 -6.21 3.16
CA MET A 74 -28.08 -5.18 3.18
C MET A 74 -29.32 -5.61 2.39
N HIS A 75 -29.16 -6.16 1.19
CA HIS A 75 -30.30 -6.64 0.40
C HIS A 75 -31.04 -7.79 1.08
N LYS A 76 -30.33 -8.72 1.74
CA LYS A 76 -30.96 -9.81 2.52
C LYS A 76 -31.78 -9.26 3.69
N LEU A 77 -31.23 -8.29 4.42
CA LEU A 77 -31.93 -7.66 5.55
C LEU A 77 -33.19 -6.92 5.09
N ILE A 78 -33.09 -6.13 4.01
CA ILE A 78 -34.24 -5.43 3.41
C ILE A 78 -35.29 -6.43 2.93
N ALA A 79 -34.89 -7.51 2.26
CA ALA A 79 -35.82 -8.54 1.78
C ALA A 79 -36.54 -9.24 2.94
N SER A 80 -35.81 -9.59 4.00
CA SER A 80 -36.37 -10.20 5.22
C SER A 80 -37.37 -9.25 5.89
N GLN A 81 -36.97 -7.98 6.10
CA GLN A 81 -37.85 -6.96 6.68
C GLN A 81 -39.10 -6.73 5.84
N THR A 82 -38.97 -6.65 4.52
CA THR A 82 -40.09 -6.48 3.59
C THR A 82 -41.07 -7.65 3.66
N LYS A 83 -40.56 -8.89 3.71
CA LYS A 83 -41.38 -10.10 3.87
C LYS A 83 -42.24 -10.02 5.13
N TRP A 84 -41.64 -9.66 6.27
CA TRP A 84 -42.37 -9.55 7.54
C TRP A 84 -43.37 -8.38 7.54
N MET A 85 -43.00 -7.25 6.95
CA MET A 85 -43.88 -6.09 6.82
C MET A 85 -45.13 -6.41 5.99
N VAL A 86 -44.97 -7.07 4.84
CA VAL A 86 -46.09 -7.51 4.00
C VAL A 86 -47.02 -8.46 4.76
N GLY A 87 -46.44 -9.43 5.48
CA GLY A 87 -47.22 -10.34 6.32
C GLY A 87 -48.05 -9.61 7.38
N ALA A 88 -47.46 -8.61 8.06
CA ALA A 88 -48.15 -7.80 9.05
C ALA A 88 -49.31 -6.99 8.44
N ILE A 89 -49.11 -6.38 7.28
CA ILE A 89 -50.15 -5.61 6.57
C ILE A 89 -51.34 -6.50 6.20
N ILE A 90 -51.08 -7.70 5.65
CA ILE A 90 -52.13 -8.65 5.29
C ILE A 90 -52.91 -9.07 6.54
N ALA A 91 -52.22 -9.39 7.64
CA ALA A 91 -52.85 -9.78 8.89
C ALA A 91 -53.76 -8.67 9.44
N LEU A 92 -53.26 -7.42 9.51
CA LEU A 92 -54.04 -6.27 9.97
C LEU A 92 -55.28 -6.01 9.10
N THR A 93 -55.15 -6.14 7.78
CA THR A 93 -56.27 -5.96 6.83
C THR A 93 -57.35 -7.04 7.01
N GLY A 94 -56.92 -8.30 7.23
CA GLY A 94 -57.81 -9.42 7.53
C GLY A 94 -58.59 -9.20 8.83
N ILE A 95 -57.90 -8.82 9.90
CA ILE A 95 -58.52 -8.51 11.20
C ILE A 95 -59.54 -7.37 11.06
N PHE A 96 -59.17 -6.28 10.39
CA PHE A 96 -60.07 -5.14 10.15
C PHE A 96 -61.35 -5.56 9.43
N SER A 97 -61.24 -6.42 8.40
CA SER A 97 -62.39 -6.92 7.64
C SER A 97 -63.36 -7.75 8.48
N ILE A 98 -62.89 -8.46 9.50
CA ILE A 98 -63.73 -9.21 10.44
C ILE A 98 -64.45 -8.24 11.38
N ILE A 99 -63.72 -7.27 11.95
CA ILE A 99 -64.28 -6.29 12.89
C ILE A 99 -65.41 -5.49 12.25
N VAL A 100 -65.27 -5.06 11.00
CA VAL A 100 -66.29 -4.27 10.28
C VAL A 100 -67.55 -5.07 9.93
N LYS A 101 -67.46 -6.41 9.87
CA LYS A 101 -68.60 -7.30 9.54
C LYS A 101 -69.33 -7.87 10.77
N LEU A 102 -68.78 -7.67 11.96
CA LEU A 102 -69.42 -7.97 13.25
C LEU A 102 -70.37 -6.83 13.65
#